data_AF-A0A0F6A7I3-F1
#
_entry.id   AF-A0A0F6A7I3-F1
#
_cell.length_a   1.000
_cell.length_b   1.000
_cell.length_c   1.000
_cell.angle_alpha   90.00
_cell.angle_beta   90.00
_cell.angle_gamma   90.00
#
_symmetry.space_group_name_H-M   'P 1'
#
loop_
_entity.id
_entity.type
_entity.pdbx_description
1 polymer ?
#
loop_
_entity_poly.entity_id
_entity_poly.type
_entity_poly.pdbx_seq_one_letter_code
_entity_poly.pdbx_strand_id
1 'polypeptide(L)'
;MTYSTDSVLLNVIAFKGFQISLFFTLLYFLYEVNCNGFKKLYDKRYQLKSDFDKQFVSWCITFCVISILHFTDQPVNDALLDADIDQTVRRRLFYFLKMCFSFTSILCIYTLHTLRDCPFSTTARYCIYVIIPTMTISFIELYLRGYLDINTFIPVYRFYGVLHYVLLMVALNAFPLHRLWQLQRISLKRA
;
A
#
# COMPACT_ATOMS: atom_id res chain seq x y z
N MET A 1 21.21 -20.22 -16.01
CA MET A 1 19.81 -19.80 -16.25
C MET A 1 19.80 -18.27 -16.20
N THR A 2 19.77 -17.62 -17.35
CA THR A 2 19.84 -16.16 -17.50
C THR A 2 18.56 -15.53 -16.98
N TYR A 3 18.60 -14.93 -15.78
CA TYR A 3 17.52 -14.09 -15.29
C TYR A 3 17.35 -12.93 -16.27
N SER A 4 16.19 -12.79 -16.92
CA SER A 4 15.94 -11.63 -17.78
C SER A 4 15.95 -10.36 -16.93
N THR A 5 16.84 -9.44 -17.30
CA THR A 5 16.95 -8.07 -16.77
C THR A 5 15.59 -7.35 -16.78
N ASP A 6 14.72 -7.72 -17.72
CA ASP A 6 13.40 -7.13 -17.95
C ASP A 6 12.47 -7.24 -16.72
N SER A 7 12.48 -8.40 -16.05
CA SER A 7 11.62 -8.62 -14.87
C SER A 7 12.00 -7.75 -13.66
N VAL A 8 13.30 -7.48 -13.51
CA VAL A 8 13.83 -6.60 -12.46
C VAL A 8 13.53 -5.15 -12.81
N LEU A 9 13.77 -4.76 -14.06
CA LEU A 9 13.47 -3.42 -14.55
C LEU A 9 11.99 -3.08 -14.39
N LEU A 10 11.07 -3.99 -14.74
CA LEU A 10 9.64 -3.80 -14.56
C LEU A 10 9.24 -3.58 -13.09
N ASN A 11 9.84 -4.32 -12.15
CA ASN A 11 9.62 -4.11 -10.72
C ASN A 11 10.09 -2.73 -10.28
N VAL A 12 11.27 -2.29 -10.74
CA VAL A 12 11.79 -0.95 -10.43
C VAL A 12 10.88 0.13 -11.00
N ILE A 13 10.43 0.00 -12.25
CA ILE A 13 9.50 0.94 -12.88
C ILE A 13 8.18 1.01 -12.11
N ALA A 14 7.59 -0.15 -11.78
CA ALA A 14 6.33 -0.21 -11.04
C ALA A 14 6.46 0.41 -9.65
N PHE A 15 7.56 0.14 -8.95
CA PHE A 15 7.84 0.71 -7.64
C PHE A 15 8.01 2.24 -7.71
N LYS A 16 8.80 2.74 -8.66
CA LYS A 16 8.99 4.19 -8.87
C LYS A 16 7.69 4.88 -9.28
N GLY A 17 6.91 4.26 -10.15
CA GLY A 17 5.57 4.74 -10.52
C GLY A 17 4.65 4.84 -9.30
N PHE A 18 4.67 3.83 -8.42
CA PHE A 18 3.93 3.85 -7.17
C PHE A 18 4.40 4.98 -6.24
N GLN A 19 5.70 5.22 -6.09
CA GLN A 19 6.23 6.34 -5.29
C GLN A 19 5.76 7.71 -5.82
N ILE A 20 5.81 7.91 -7.14
CA ILE A 20 5.31 9.13 -7.79
C ILE A 20 3.80 9.27 -7.55
N SER A 21 3.06 8.18 -7.67
CA SER A 21 1.63 8.19 -7.42
C SER A 21 1.27 8.51 -5.96
N LEU A 22 2.00 7.96 -4.99
CA LEU A 22 1.84 8.31 -3.58
C LEU A 22 2.09 9.80 -3.34
N PHE A 23 3.06 10.40 -4.04
CA PHE A 23 3.32 11.84 -3.95
C PHE A 23 2.12 12.66 -4.42
N PHE A 24 1.52 12.35 -5.57
CA PHE A 24 0.30 13.03 -6.02
C PHE A 24 -0.88 12.79 -5.07
N THR A 25 -1.00 11.58 -4.55
CA THR A 25 -2.03 11.22 -3.55
C THR A 25 -1.85 12.03 -2.26
N LEU A 26 -0.60 12.26 -1.84
CA LEU A 26 -0.25 13.10 -0.69
C LEU A 26 -0.67 14.56 -0.93
N LEU A 27 -0.39 15.12 -2.11
CA LEU A 27 -0.82 16.48 -2.44
C LEU A 27 -2.34 16.63 -2.36
N TYR A 28 -3.08 15.66 -2.91
CA TYR A 28 -4.55 15.64 -2.81
C TYR A 28 -5.02 15.50 -1.35
N PHE A 29 -4.40 14.60 -0.57
CA PHE A 29 -4.69 14.44 0.85
C PHE A 29 -4.51 15.76 1.60
N LEU A 30 -3.37 16.45 1.41
CA LEU A 30 -3.09 17.73 2.06
C LEU A 30 -4.09 18.81 1.64
N TYR A 31 -4.46 18.86 0.36
CA TYR A 31 -5.49 19.76 -0.15
C TYR A 31 -6.85 19.54 0.54
N GLU A 32 -7.36 18.32 0.53
CA GLU A 32 -8.68 18.01 1.13
C GLU A 32 -8.69 18.18 2.64
N VAL A 33 -7.57 17.89 3.32
CA VAL A 33 -7.42 18.12 4.75
C VAL A 33 -7.42 19.62 5.08
N ASN A 34 -6.78 20.44 4.25
CA ASN A 34 -6.79 21.89 4.41
C ASN A 34 -8.20 22.47 4.17
N CYS A 35 -8.96 21.93 3.19
CA CYS A 35 -10.32 22.37 2.90
C CYS A 35 -11.37 21.88 3.92
N ASN A 36 -11.30 20.63 4.36
CA ASN A 36 -12.30 20.01 5.23
C ASN A 36 -11.95 20.02 6.73
N GLY A 37 -10.70 20.35 7.06
CA GLY A 37 -10.16 20.41 8.41
C GLY A 37 -9.70 19.06 8.97
N PHE A 38 -8.52 19.05 9.61
CA PHE A 38 -7.90 17.86 10.22
C PHE A 38 -8.77 17.20 11.30
N LYS A 39 -9.65 17.97 11.97
CA LYS A 39 -10.54 17.48 13.05
C LYS A 39 -11.41 16.30 12.62
N LYS A 40 -11.85 16.25 11.36
CA LYS A 40 -12.67 15.13 10.85
C LYS A 40 -11.93 13.79 10.93
N LEU A 41 -10.61 13.81 10.79
CA LEU A 41 -9.77 12.60 10.75
C LEU A 41 -9.61 11.97 12.13
N TYR A 42 -9.31 12.76 13.16
CA TYR A 42 -8.91 12.25 14.48
C TYR A 42 -9.97 12.41 15.58
N ASP A 43 -10.88 13.38 15.47
CA ASP A 43 -11.82 13.67 16.54
C ASP A 43 -13.00 12.70 16.52
N LYS A 44 -13.02 11.76 17.48
CA LYS A 44 -14.11 10.80 17.65
C LYS A 44 -15.45 11.48 17.96
N ARG A 45 -15.44 12.69 18.55
CA ARG A 45 -16.66 13.46 18.85
C ARG A 45 -17.32 13.98 17.58
N TYR A 46 -16.55 14.12 16.50
CA TYR A 46 -17.07 14.49 15.20
C TYR A 46 -17.80 13.31 14.56
N GLN A 47 -19.14 13.36 14.57
CA GLN A 47 -19.99 12.34 13.95
C GLN A 47 -19.89 12.40 12.43
N LEU A 48 -19.56 11.25 11.81
CA LEU A 48 -19.50 11.08 10.37
C LEU A 48 -20.91 10.92 9.80
N LYS A 49 -21.58 12.05 9.53
CA LYS A 49 -22.98 12.07 9.09
C LYS A 49 -23.14 11.69 7.62
N SER A 50 -22.27 12.20 6.74
CA SER A 50 -22.37 11.92 5.31
C SER A 50 -21.60 10.67 4.90
N ASP A 51 -22.08 9.95 3.90
CA ASP A 51 -21.35 8.80 3.34
C ASP A 51 -20.04 9.22 2.68
N PHE A 52 -19.97 10.46 2.19
CA PHE A 52 -18.72 11.06 1.72
C PHE A 52 -17.69 11.18 2.85
N ASP A 53 -18.07 11.75 4.01
CA ASP A 53 -17.14 11.91 5.14
C ASP A 53 -16.62 10.56 5.62
N LYS A 54 -17.48 9.53 5.67
CA LYS A 54 -17.08 8.15 6.03
C LYS A 54 -16.06 7.60 5.04
N GLN A 55 -16.32 7.70 3.74
CA GLN A 55 -15.40 7.21 2.71
C GLN A 55 -14.08 7.99 2.71
N PHE A 56 -14.13 9.31 2.86
CA PHE A 56 -12.97 10.18 2.93
C PHE A 56 -12.07 9.82 4.11
N VAL A 57 -12.62 9.73 5.32
CA VAL A 57 -11.83 9.39 6.52
C VAL A 57 -11.22 8.00 6.40
N SER A 58 -11.99 7.01 5.94
CA SER A 58 -11.47 5.65 5.70
C SER A 58 -10.34 5.63 4.66
N TRP A 59 -10.50 6.38 3.56
CA TRP A 59 -9.47 6.52 2.54
C TRP A 59 -8.21 7.18 3.11
N CYS A 60 -8.35 8.26 3.88
CA CYS A 60 -7.22 8.94 4.53
C CYS A 60 -6.45 8.01 5.47
N ILE A 61 -7.15 7.26 6.34
CA ILE A 61 -6.52 6.29 7.24
C ILE A 61 -5.73 5.26 6.43
N THR A 62 -6.35 4.69 5.40
CA THR A 62 -5.73 3.68 4.54
C THR A 62 -4.49 4.24 3.85
N PHE A 63 -4.59 5.43 3.25
CA PHE A 63 -3.49 6.11 2.60
C PHE A 63 -2.33 6.35 3.57
N CYS A 64 -2.59 6.92 4.75
CA CYS A 64 -1.55 7.17 5.75
C CYS A 64 -0.82 5.88 6.16
N VAL A 65 -1.54 4.81 6.46
CA VAL A 65 -0.94 3.53 6.86
C VAL A 65 -0.06 2.97 5.75
N ILE A 66 -0.60 2.88 4.53
CA ILE A 66 0.12 2.32 3.38
C ILE A 66 1.37 3.16 3.05
N SER A 67 1.26 4.49 3.07
CA SER A 67 2.40 5.36 2.83
C SER A 67 3.48 5.18 3.89
N ILE A 68 3.15 5.28 5.18
CA ILE A 68 4.12 5.17 6.27
C ILE A 68 4.85 3.81 6.21
N LEU A 69 4.10 2.73 6.04
CA LEU A 69 4.69 1.39 6.05
C LEU A 69 5.53 1.11 4.80
N HIS A 70 5.14 1.59 3.61
CA HIS A 70 6.00 1.46 2.43
C HIS A 70 7.25 2.34 2.47
N PHE A 71 7.15 3.55 3.03
CA PHE A 71 8.33 4.40 3.23
C PHE A 71 9.29 3.83 4.29
N THR A 72 8.79 3.01 5.23
CA THR A 72 9.61 2.35 6.25
C THR A 72 10.16 1.01 5.76
N ASP A 73 9.38 0.25 4.99
CA ASP A 73 9.77 -1.07 4.46
C ASP A 73 11.00 -0.99 3.55
N GLN A 74 11.10 0.03 2.69
CA GLN A 74 12.24 0.18 1.78
C GLN A 74 13.60 0.31 2.51
N PRO A 75 13.84 1.31 3.38
CA PRO A 75 15.13 1.47 4.05
C PRO A 75 15.47 0.27 4.95
N VAL A 76 14.46 -0.40 5.54
CA VAL A 76 14.69 -1.61 6.34
C VAL A 76 15.18 -2.76 5.46
N ASN A 77 14.60 -2.95 4.27
CA ASN A 77 15.07 -3.97 3.33
C ASN A 77 16.45 -3.63 2.77
N ASP A 78 16.71 -2.37 2.43
CA ASP A 78 18.01 -1.92 1.92
C ASP A 78 19.10 -2.18 2.98
N ALA A 79 18.86 -1.80 4.24
CA ALA A 79 19.77 -2.08 5.36
C ALA A 79 20.01 -3.58 5.60
N LEU A 80 18.98 -4.41 5.45
CA LEU A 80 19.12 -5.87 5.56
C LEU A 80 19.97 -6.44 4.42
N LEU A 81 19.81 -5.92 3.21
CA LEU A 81 20.56 -6.37 2.04
C LEU A 81 22.04 -5.97 2.14
N ASP A 82 22.34 -4.84 2.76
CA ASP A 82 23.71 -4.34 2.98
C ASP A 82 24.39 -4.96 4.21
N ALA A 83 23.62 -5.57 5.12
CA ALA A 83 24.17 -6.19 6.32
C ALA A 83 25.10 -7.37 6.00
N ASP A 84 26.24 -7.43 6.71
CA ASP A 84 27.20 -8.54 6.61
C ASP A 84 26.72 -9.77 7.40
N ILE A 85 25.70 -10.43 6.84
CA ILE A 85 25.11 -11.66 7.38
C ILE A 85 25.10 -12.76 6.34
N ASP A 86 25.11 -14.00 6.81
CA ASP A 86 25.02 -15.18 5.95
C ASP A 86 23.82 -15.08 4.99
N GLN A 87 24.03 -15.53 3.75
CA GLN A 87 23.05 -15.40 2.68
C GLN A 87 21.72 -16.10 3.02
N THR A 88 21.77 -17.24 3.71
CA THR A 88 20.57 -18.00 4.09
C THR A 88 19.77 -17.24 5.14
N VAL A 89 20.47 -16.70 6.14
CA VAL A 89 19.86 -15.86 7.19
C VAL A 89 19.26 -14.59 6.58
N ARG A 90 19.97 -13.95 5.65
CA ARG A 90 19.50 -12.76 4.93
C ARG A 90 18.19 -13.02 4.18
N ARG A 91 18.11 -14.11 3.42
CA ARG A 91 16.89 -14.49 2.68
C ARG A 91 15.71 -14.74 3.62
N ARG A 92 15.95 -15.46 4.72
CA ARG A 92 14.90 -15.74 5.73
C ARG A 92 14.37 -14.45 6.35
N LEU A 93 15.27 -13.57 6.79
CA LEU A 93 14.90 -12.28 7.37
C LEU A 93 14.16 -11.39 6.36
N PHE A 94 14.58 -11.39 5.10
CA PHE A 94 13.95 -10.57 4.06
C PHE A 94 12.47 -10.92 3.88
N TYR A 95 12.16 -12.20 3.63
CA TYR A 95 10.78 -12.62 3.44
C TYR A 95 9.96 -12.57 4.74
N PHE A 96 10.59 -12.83 5.88
CA PHE A 96 9.94 -12.68 7.19
C PHE A 96 9.52 -11.23 7.46
N LEU A 97 10.42 -10.27 7.27
CA LEU A 97 10.11 -8.85 7.45
C LEU A 97 9.03 -8.37 6.49
N LYS A 98 9.07 -8.80 5.22
CA LYS A 98 7.99 -8.51 4.25
C LYS A 98 6.61 -8.97 4.74
N MET A 99 6.53 -10.15 5.34
CA MET A 99 5.29 -10.62 5.97
C MET A 99 4.91 -9.77 7.17
N CYS A 100 5.86 -9.43 8.05
CA CYS A 100 5.61 -8.57 9.21
C CYS A 100 5.08 -7.20 8.79
N PHE A 101 5.65 -6.56 7.78
CA PHE A 101 5.16 -5.29 7.23
C PHE A 101 3.76 -5.42 6.65
N SER A 102 3.48 -6.49 5.89
CA SER A 102 2.16 -6.76 5.32
C SER A 102 1.10 -6.96 6.42
N PHE A 103 1.41 -7.78 7.42
CA PHE A 103 0.54 -8.03 8.57
C PHE A 103 0.30 -6.75 9.38
N THR A 104 1.36 -6.00 9.67
CA THR A 104 1.28 -4.71 10.38
C THR A 104 0.42 -3.71 9.60
N SER A 105 0.49 -3.72 8.27
CA SER A 105 -0.36 -2.86 7.43
C SER A 105 -1.83 -3.16 7.62
N ILE A 106 -2.21 -4.44 7.56
CA ILE A 106 -3.61 -4.87 7.77
C ILE A 106 -4.06 -4.53 9.19
N LEU A 107 -3.23 -4.81 10.20
CA LEU A 107 -3.54 -4.55 11.60
C LEU A 107 -3.73 -3.06 11.89
N CYS A 108 -2.85 -2.21 11.36
CA CYS A 108 -2.95 -0.75 11.50
C CYS A 108 -4.19 -0.21 10.80
N ILE A 109 -4.49 -0.66 9.57
CA ILE A 109 -5.72 -0.27 8.87
C ILE A 109 -6.94 -0.66 9.72
N TYR A 110 -7.02 -1.91 10.18
CA TYR A 110 -8.14 -2.38 10.98
C TYR A 110 -8.29 -1.58 12.28
N THR A 111 -7.22 -1.47 13.06
CA THR A 111 -7.24 -0.83 14.37
C THR A 111 -7.60 0.65 14.28
N LEU A 112 -7.03 1.38 13.33
CA LEU A 112 -7.33 2.81 13.16
C LEU A 112 -8.78 3.06 12.70
N HIS A 113 -9.36 2.17 11.89
CA HIS A 113 -10.78 2.25 11.54
C HIS A 113 -11.67 2.01 12.76
N THR A 114 -11.34 1.00 13.58
CA THR A 114 -12.07 0.72 14.83
C THR A 114 -11.94 1.85 15.84
N LEU A 115 -10.74 2.44 16.00
CA LEU A 115 -10.53 3.58 16.90
C LEU A 115 -11.33 4.81 16.46
N ARG A 116 -11.42 5.06 15.15
CA ARG A 116 -12.18 6.18 14.58
C ARG A 116 -13.68 5.95 14.53
N ASP A 117 -14.12 4.69 14.64
CA ASP A 117 -15.51 4.24 14.44
C ASP A 117 -16.01 4.56 13.03
N CYS A 118 -15.24 4.16 12.02
CA CYS A 118 -15.52 4.41 10.61
C CYS A 118 -15.64 3.09 9.83
N PRO A 119 -16.64 2.92 8.94
CA PRO A 119 -16.71 1.75 8.09
C PRO A 119 -15.55 1.72 7.07
N PHE A 120 -15.16 0.51 6.67
CA PHE A 120 -14.17 0.33 5.60
C PHE A 120 -14.73 0.76 4.24
N SER A 121 -14.11 1.77 3.65
CA SER A 121 -14.32 2.17 2.26
C SER A 121 -13.92 1.06 1.28
N THR A 122 -14.41 1.18 0.05
CA THR A 122 -14.04 0.28 -1.04
C THR A 122 -12.53 0.27 -1.29
N THR A 123 -11.86 1.44 -1.21
CA THR A 123 -10.39 1.53 -1.31
C THR A 123 -9.70 0.75 -0.20
N ALA A 124 -10.12 0.91 1.06
CA ALA A 124 -9.54 0.19 2.18
C ALA A 124 -9.61 -1.34 1.99
N ARG A 125 -10.77 -1.84 1.54
CA ARG A 125 -10.98 -3.26 1.25
C ARG A 125 -10.07 -3.75 0.12
N TYR A 126 -9.98 -3.02 -0.98
CA TYR A 126 -9.10 -3.40 -2.08
C TYR A 126 -7.63 -3.40 -1.69
N CYS A 127 -7.17 -2.42 -0.90
CA CYS A 127 -5.80 -2.45 -0.37
C CYS A 127 -5.55 -3.71 0.46
N ILE A 128 -6.45 -4.08 1.37
CA ILE A 128 -6.33 -5.32 2.16
C ILE A 128 -6.31 -6.56 1.27
N TYR A 129 -7.20 -6.64 0.27
CA TYR A 129 -7.26 -7.76 -0.67
C TYR A 129 -6.02 -7.89 -1.55
N VAL A 130 -5.27 -6.81 -1.77
CA VAL A 130 -3.98 -6.83 -2.47
C VAL A 130 -2.85 -7.26 -1.55
N ILE A 131 -2.88 -6.86 -0.28
CA ILE A 131 -1.82 -7.18 0.70
C ILE A 131 -1.84 -8.66 1.09
N ILE A 132 -3.02 -9.27 1.24
CA ILE A 132 -3.14 -10.68 1.66
C ILE A 132 -2.41 -11.64 0.70
N PRO A 133 -2.63 -11.62 -0.63
CA PRO A 133 -1.88 -12.46 -1.56
C PRO A 133 -0.38 -12.20 -1.53
N THR A 134 0.05 -10.95 -1.40
CA THR A 134 1.47 -10.60 -1.29
C THR A 134 2.11 -11.22 -0.05
N MET A 135 1.43 -11.16 1.10
CA MET A 135 1.87 -11.80 2.34
C MET A 135 1.99 -13.32 2.16
N THR A 136 1.00 -13.96 1.54
CA THR A 136 1.02 -15.41 1.25
C THR A 136 2.19 -15.79 0.35
N ILE A 137 2.46 -15.00 -0.68
CA ILE A 137 3.58 -15.23 -1.60
C ILE A 137 4.92 -15.05 -0.90
N SER A 138 5.06 -14.05 -0.03
CA SER A 138 6.24 -13.89 0.83
C SER A 138 6.42 -15.08 1.77
N PHE A 139 5.35 -15.66 2.30
CA PHE A 139 5.41 -16.87 3.12
C PHE A 139 5.90 -18.08 2.32
N ILE A 140 5.38 -18.28 1.12
CA ILE A 140 5.82 -19.36 0.22
C ILE A 140 7.32 -19.23 -0.09
N GLU A 141 7.78 -18.03 -0.43
CA GLU A 141 9.20 -17.75 -0.70
C GLU A 141 10.09 -17.90 0.54
N LEU A 142 9.60 -17.54 1.73
CA LEU A 142 10.31 -17.80 2.98
C LEU A 142 10.61 -19.30 3.09
N TYR A 143 9.63 -20.16 2.82
CA TYR A 143 9.82 -21.61 2.91
C TYR A 143 10.70 -22.16 1.78
N LEU A 144 10.32 -21.89 0.53
CA LEU A 144 11.02 -22.42 -0.64
C LEU A 144 12.47 -21.93 -0.71
N ARG A 145 12.69 -20.62 -0.63
CA ARG A 145 14.00 -20.01 -0.85
C ARG A 145 14.78 -19.81 0.44
N GLY A 146 14.09 -19.59 1.56
CA GLY A 146 14.73 -19.42 2.85
C GLY A 146 15.11 -20.74 3.54
N TYR A 147 14.31 -21.81 3.38
CA TYR A 147 14.57 -23.09 4.04
C TYR A 147 14.98 -24.21 3.10
N LEU A 148 14.40 -24.30 1.89
CA LEU A 148 14.68 -25.39 0.94
C LEU A 148 15.68 -25.03 -0.17
N ASP A 149 16.11 -23.76 -0.26
CA ASP A 149 16.96 -23.20 -1.33
C ASP A 149 16.44 -23.46 -2.76
N ILE A 150 15.12 -23.56 -2.91
CA ILE A 150 14.45 -23.72 -4.21
C ILE A 150 14.16 -22.34 -4.79
N ASN A 151 14.70 -22.05 -5.98
CA ASN A 151 14.60 -20.74 -6.63
C ASN A 151 13.55 -20.68 -7.76
N THR A 152 12.80 -21.76 -7.99
CA THR A 152 11.86 -21.88 -9.13
C THR A 152 10.66 -20.93 -9.04
N PHE A 153 10.28 -20.48 -7.85
CA PHE A 153 9.09 -19.62 -7.64
C PHE A 153 9.38 -18.11 -7.78
N ILE A 154 10.66 -17.73 -7.93
CA ILE A 154 11.10 -16.33 -8.06
C ILE A 154 10.38 -15.56 -9.17
N PRO A 155 10.13 -16.11 -10.38
CA PRO A 155 9.41 -15.37 -11.43
C PRO A 155 7.99 -15.00 -11.01
N VAL A 156 7.30 -15.91 -10.31
CA VAL A 156 5.94 -15.67 -9.80
C VAL A 156 5.97 -14.61 -8.71
N TYR A 157 6.89 -14.72 -7.76
CA TYR A 157 7.10 -13.69 -6.73
C TYR A 157 7.32 -12.30 -7.34
N ARG A 158 8.19 -12.19 -8.33
CA ARG A 158 8.51 -10.91 -9.01
C ARG A 158 7.32 -10.36 -9.79
N PHE A 159 6.55 -11.21 -10.47
CA PHE A 159 5.36 -10.78 -11.19
C PHE A 159 4.32 -10.21 -10.22
N TYR A 160 4.09 -10.89 -9.10
CA TYR A 160 3.18 -10.40 -8.07
C TYR A 160 3.69 -9.13 -7.37
N GLY A 161 5.00 -8.93 -7.28
CA GLY A 161 5.58 -7.66 -6.83
C GLY A 161 5.15 -6.48 -7.71
N VAL A 162 5.23 -6.62 -9.03
CA VAL A 162 4.73 -5.62 -10.00
C VAL A 162 3.23 -5.40 -9.82
N LEU A 163 2.47 -6.50 -9.79
CA LEU A 163 1.01 -6.45 -9.68
C LEU A 163 0.57 -5.76 -8.37
N HIS A 164 1.25 -6.03 -7.27
CA HIS A 164 1.00 -5.41 -5.97
C HIS A 164 1.08 -3.88 -6.04
N TYR A 165 2.18 -3.34 -6.58
CA TYR A 165 2.35 -1.89 -6.71
C TYR A 165 1.31 -1.27 -7.64
N VAL A 166 1.01 -1.91 -8.78
CA VAL A 166 0.00 -1.42 -9.72
C VAL A 166 -1.39 -1.42 -9.09
N LEU A 167 -1.78 -2.49 -8.41
CA LEU A 167 -3.10 -2.60 -7.79
C LEU A 167 -3.26 -1.62 -6.60
N LEU A 168 -2.23 -1.45 -5.76
CA LEU A 168 -2.26 -0.45 -4.69
C LEU A 168 -2.35 0.97 -5.25
N MET A 169 -1.60 1.26 -6.32
CA MET A 169 -1.67 2.53 -7.03
C MET A 169 -3.10 2.81 -7.49
N VAL A 170 -3.72 1.86 -8.21
CA VAL A 170 -5.10 2.01 -8.70
C VAL A 170 -6.08 2.17 -7.54
N ALA A 171 -5.98 1.35 -6.49
CA ALA A 171 -6.90 1.39 -5.36
C ALA A 171 -6.85 2.73 -4.61
N LEU A 172 -5.65 3.26 -4.34
CA LEU A 172 -5.46 4.53 -3.64
C LEU A 172 -5.92 5.74 -4.47
N ASN A 173 -5.72 5.70 -5.78
CA ASN A 173 -6.09 6.81 -6.68
C ASN A 173 -7.56 6.77 -7.13
N ALA A 174 -8.25 5.64 -6.94
CA ALA A 174 -9.66 5.51 -7.33
C ALA A 174 -10.55 6.58 -6.66
N PHE A 175 -10.34 6.83 -5.36
CA PHE A 175 -11.10 7.83 -4.60
C PHE A 175 -10.87 9.28 -5.10
N PRO A 176 -9.63 9.82 -5.14
CA PRO A 176 -9.39 11.18 -5.60
C PRO A 176 -9.82 11.39 -7.05
N LEU A 177 -9.57 10.43 -7.94
CA LEU A 177 -9.96 10.53 -9.35
C LEU A 177 -11.48 10.58 -9.50
N HIS A 178 -12.20 9.72 -8.77
CA HIS A 178 -13.66 9.74 -8.78
C HIS A 178 -14.21 11.09 -8.29
N ARG A 179 -13.61 11.66 -7.24
CA ARG A 179 -14.02 12.94 -6.69
C ARG A 179 -13.75 14.11 -7.63
N LEU A 180 -12.56 14.19 -8.21
CA LEU A 180 -12.19 15.23 -9.17
C LEU A 180 -13.10 15.18 -10.41
N TRP A 181 -13.42 13.99 -10.90
CA TRP A 181 -14.33 13.81 -12.02
C TRP A 181 -15.76 14.27 -11.71
N GLN A 182 -16.27 13.98 -10.50
CA GLN A 182 -17.56 14.49 -10.04
C GLN A 182 -17.60 16.03 -9.98
N LEU A 183 -16.54 16.66 -9.47
CA LEU A 183 -16.44 18.12 -9.36
C LEU A 183 -16.41 18.79 -10.74
N GLN A 184 -15.63 18.26 -11.68
CA GLN A 184 -15.59 18.73 -13.07
C GLN A 184 -16.96 18.63 -13.74
N ARG A 185 -17.67 17.51 -13.55
CA ARG A 185 -19.00 17.29 -14.12
C ARG A 185 -20.03 18.29 -13.57
N ILE A 186 -19.93 18.67 -12.30
CA ILE A 186 -20.80 19.68 -11.70
C ILE A 186 -20.48 21.07 -12.26
N SER A 187 -19.19 21.41 -12.42
CA SER A 187 -18.76 22.67 -13.01
C SER A 187 -19.27 22.84 -14.45
N LEU A 188 -19.20 21.78 -15.26
CA LEU A 188 -19.67 21.79 -16.65
C LEU A 188 -21.19 21.93 -16.78
N LYS A 189 -21.98 21.54 -15.77
CA LYS A 189 -23.43 21.73 -15.77
C LYS A 189 -23.87 23.13 -15.32
N ARG A 190 -22.97 23.91 -14.74
CA ARG A 190 -23.23 25.28 -14.26
C ARG A 190 -22.74 26.36 -15.23
N ALA A 191 -21.88 26.01 -16.18
CA ALA A 191 -21.48 26.84 -17.31
C ALA A 191 -22.50 26.70 -18.45
#